data_AF-A0A2V8I321-F1
#
_entry.id   AF-A0A2V8I321-F1
#
_cell.length_a   1.000
_cell.length_b   1.000
_cell.length_c   1.000
_cell.angle_alpha   90.00
_cell.angle_beta   90.00
_cell.angle_gamma   90.00
#
_symmetry.space_group_name_H-M   'P 1'
#
loop_
_entity.id
_entity.type
_entity.pdbx_description
1 polymer ?
#
loop_
_entity_poly.entity_id
_entity_poly.type
_entity_poly.pdbx_seq_one_letter_code
_entity_poly.pdbx_strand_id
1 'polypeptide(L)'
;MEEFMANKVGIVAVMAGVAAFAVPLFAHHGAASYDTSKTVTVAGTVTEYVWSNPHVLVKVDAKDASGNVAHWVCEAWNPVTQTGRGWTKNTFKAGDEVSLEINPAKNGASVGEIRGRIVINGTEFKQTP
;
A
#
# COMPACT_ATOMS: atom_id res chain seq x y z
N MET A 1 -3.93 45.01 -36.68
CA MET A 1 -4.85 44.00 -36.11
C MET A 1 -4.49 42.57 -36.52
N GLU A 2 -3.86 42.33 -37.67
CA GLU A 2 -3.46 40.98 -38.12
C GLU A 2 -2.31 40.36 -37.30
N GLU A 3 -1.33 41.15 -36.88
CA GLU A 3 -0.17 40.68 -36.10
C GLU A 3 -0.56 40.05 -34.74
N PHE A 4 -1.61 40.60 -34.12
CA PHE A 4 -2.13 40.12 -32.83
C PHE A 4 -2.90 38.78 -32.95
N MET A 5 -3.44 38.49 -34.13
CA MET A 5 -4.15 37.23 -34.42
C MET A 5 -3.17 36.12 -34.80
N ALA A 6 -2.12 36.42 -35.58
CA ALA A 6 -1.08 35.47 -35.95
C ALA A 6 -0.34 34.88 -34.73
N ASN A 7 -0.07 35.71 -33.72
CA ASN A 7 0.61 35.28 -32.50
C ASN A 7 -0.26 34.35 -31.62
N LYS A 8 -1.59 34.54 -31.64
CA LYS A 8 -2.55 33.66 -30.92
C LYS A 8 -2.68 32.30 -31.59
N VAL A 9 -2.70 32.25 -32.93
CA VAL A 9 -2.74 30.99 -33.69
C VAL A 9 -1.47 30.17 -33.46
N GLY A 10 -0.30 30.82 -33.42
CA GLY A 10 0.96 30.16 -33.06
C GLY A 10 0.95 29.57 -31.65
N ILE A 11 0.45 30.31 -30.65
CA ILE A 11 0.33 29.83 -29.27
C ILE A 11 -0.62 28.62 -29.17
N VAL A 12 -1.78 28.67 -29.84
CA VAL A 12 -2.75 27.56 -29.84
C VAL A 12 -2.17 26.30 -30.51
N ALA A 13 -1.44 26.46 -31.62
CA ALA A 13 -0.79 25.34 -32.30
C ALA A 13 0.31 24.68 -31.43
N VAL A 14 1.11 25.49 -30.72
CA VAL A 14 2.12 24.99 -29.78
C VAL A 14 1.47 24.26 -28.60
N MET A 15 0.39 24.81 -28.03
CA MET A 15 -0.34 24.17 -26.92
C MET A 15 -0.98 22.83 -27.34
N ALA A 16 -1.55 22.77 -28.55
CA ALA A 16 -2.10 21.54 -29.11
C ALA A 16 -1.00 20.50 -29.39
N GLY A 17 0.17 20.94 -29.88
CA GLY A 17 1.34 20.10 -30.08
C GLY A 17 1.85 19.50 -28.77
N VAL A 18 1.96 20.29 -27.69
CA VAL A 18 2.39 19.80 -26.37
C VAL A 18 1.40 18.80 -25.77
N ALA A 19 0.09 19.05 -25.93
CA ALA A 19 -0.94 18.12 -25.45
C ALA A 19 -0.88 16.76 -26.16
N ALA A 20 -0.47 16.71 -27.43
CA ALA A 20 -0.32 15.46 -28.18
C ALA A 20 0.82 14.56 -27.68
N PHE A 21 1.76 15.09 -26.89
CA PHE A 21 2.85 14.33 -26.25
C PHE A 21 2.56 13.99 -24.78
N ALA A 22 1.33 14.22 -24.29
CA ALA A 22 0.94 13.81 -22.95
C ALA A 22 0.88 12.27 -22.87
N VAL A 23 1.95 11.65 -22.36
CA VAL A 23 1.96 10.23 -22.02
C VAL A 23 1.13 10.00 -20.75
N PRO A 24 0.28 8.97 -20.69
CA PRO A 24 -0.40 8.59 -19.46
C PRO A 24 0.65 8.29 -18.38
N LEU A 25 0.64 9.05 -17.29
CA LEU A 25 1.34 8.63 -16.08
C LEU A 25 0.42 7.66 -15.33
N PHE A 26 0.84 6.40 -15.24
CA PHE A 26 0.24 5.45 -14.31
C PHE A 26 0.57 5.89 -12.88
N ALA A 27 -0.37 6.57 -12.22
CA ALA A 27 -0.24 6.87 -10.81
C ALA A 27 -0.35 5.56 -10.01
N HIS A 28 0.74 5.15 -9.34
CA HIS A 28 0.77 4.00 -8.45
C HIS A 28 0.15 4.34 -7.09
N HIS A 29 -1.17 4.54 -7.05
CA HIS A 29 -1.87 4.62 -5.77
C HIS A 29 -2.08 3.19 -5.25
N GLY A 30 -1.31 2.79 -4.21
CA GLY A 30 -1.17 1.40 -3.74
C GLY A 30 -2.49 0.65 -3.51
N ALA A 31 -3.53 1.33 -3.03
CA ALA A 31 -4.84 0.74 -2.79
C ALA A 31 -5.51 0.13 -4.04
N ALA A 32 -5.28 0.67 -5.24
CA ALA A 32 -5.87 0.15 -6.46
C ALA A 32 -5.31 -1.23 -6.86
N SER A 33 -4.12 -1.57 -6.36
CA SER A 33 -3.44 -2.84 -6.61
C SER A 33 -4.00 -4.00 -5.81
N TYR A 34 -4.81 -3.73 -4.78
CA TYR A 34 -5.37 -4.74 -3.88
C TYR A 34 -6.81 -5.13 -4.26
N ASP A 35 -7.12 -6.41 -4.08
CA ASP A 35 -8.46 -6.95 -4.28
C ASP A 35 -9.30 -6.72 -3.01
N THR A 36 -10.02 -5.60 -2.99
CA THR A 36 -10.86 -5.20 -1.84
C THR A 36 -12.10 -6.07 -1.65
N SER A 37 -12.39 -6.98 -2.59
CA SER A 37 -13.47 -7.95 -2.45
C SER A 37 -13.07 -9.20 -1.66
N LYS A 38 -11.77 -9.35 -1.35
CA LYS A 38 -11.22 -10.52 -0.68
C LYS A 38 -10.49 -10.15 0.60
N THR A 39 -10.69 -10.96 1.64
CA THR A 39 -9.89 -10.91 2.85
C THR A 39 -9.16 -12.25 3.00
N VAL A 40 -7.85 -12.18 3.18
CA VAL A 40 -6.98 -13.34 3.44
C VAL A 40 -6.25 -13.12 4.75
N THR A 41 -6.04 -14.19 5.50
CA THR A 41 -5.25 -14.15 6.73
C THR A 41 -3.80 -14.53 6.44
N VAL A 42 -2.86 -13.64 6.75
CA VAL A 42 -1.42 -13.93 6.79
C VAL A 42 -1.03 -14.21 8.22
N ALA A 43 -0.69 -15.46 8.51
CA ALA A 43 -0.22 -15.88 9.82
C ALA A 43 1.24 -16.34 9.75
N GLY A 44 2.07 -15.85 10.66
CA GLY A 44 3.50 -16.11 10.63
C GLY A 44 4.30 -15.27 11.62
N THR A 45 5.61 -15.20 11.40
CA THR A 45 6.52 -14.45 12.27
C THR A 45 6.93 -13.14 11.59
N VAL A 46 6.83 -12.02 12.31
CA VAL A 46 7.31 -10.72 11.83
C VAL A 46 8.82 -10.78 11.66
N THR A 47 9.31 -10.45 10.47
CA THR A 47 10.74 -10.33 10.18
C THR A 47 11.22 -8.89 10.27
N GLU A 48 10.37 -7.93 9.91
CA GLU A 48 10.70 -6.51 9.95
C GLU A 48 9.43 -5.65 10.11
N TYR A 49 9.54 -4.57 10.88
CA TYR A 49 8.51 -3.56 11.00
C TYR A 49 9.05 -2.19 10.58
N VAL A 50 8.50 -1.64 9.50
CA VAL A 50 8.95 -0.37 8.92
C VAL A 50 7.93 0.70 9.23
N TRP A 51 8.23 1.53 10.25
CA TRP A 51 7.43 2.70 10.60
C TRP A 51 7.92 3.93 9.82
N SER A 52 7.53 4.05 8.56
CA SER A 52 7.98 5.12 7.65
C SER A 52 6.83 5.68 6.81
N ASN A 53 7.03 6.85 6.22
CA ASN A 53 6.12 7.50 5.27
C ASN A 53 6.62 7.21 3.83
N PRO A 54 5.80 6.81 2.84
CA PRO A 54 4.33 6.91 2.78
C PRO A 54 3.51 5.79 3.41
N HIS A 55 4.12 4.64 3.72
CA HIS A 55 3.39 3.46 4.21
C HIS A 55 4.13 2.75 5.35
N VAL A 56 3.36 2.30 6.33
CA VAL A 56 3.85 1.41 7.38
C VAL A 56 3.84 -0.01 6.83
N LEU A 57 4.93 -0.76 6.99
CA LEU A 57 5.04 -2.14 6.49
C LEU A 57 5.30 -3.11 7.64
N VAL A 58 4.63 -4.25 7.62
CA VAL A 58 4.89 -5.42 8.47
C VAL A 58 5.30 -6.57 7.55
N LYS A 59 6.59 -6.93 7.57
CA LYS A 59 7.10 -8.08 6.80
C LYS A 59 6.95 -9.34 7.63
N VAL A 60 6.42 -10.41 7.03
CA VAL A 60 6.05 -11.64 7.73
C VAL A 60 6.52 -12.85 6.95
N ASP A 61 7.17 -13.79 7.64
CA ASP A 61 7.42 -15.12 7.11
C ASP A 61 6.24 -16.02 7.48
N ALA A 62 5.42 -16.37 6.48
CA ALA A 62 4.25 -17.23 6.64
C ALA A 62 4.54 -18.61 6.06
N LYS A 63 4.25 -19.67 6.81
CA LYS A 63 4.42 -21.05 6.34
C LYS A 63 3.12 -21.55 5.71
N ASP A 64 3.24 -22.18 4.55
CA ASP A 64 2.13 -22.94 3.98
C ASP A 64 1.98 -24.31 4.66
N ALA A 65 0.91 -25.04 4.30
CA ALA A 65 0.64 -26.38 4.83
C ALA A 65 1.71 -27.42 4.48
N SER A 66 2.55 -27.15 3.47
CA SER A 66 3.67 -28.01 3.06
C SER A 66 4.99 -27.64 3.75
N GLY A 67 4.99 -26.60 4.58
CA GLY A 67 6.16 -26.10 5.29
C GLY A 67 7.02 -25.10 4.50
N ASN A 68 6.62 -24.71 3.29
CA ASN A 68 7.33 -23.69 2.53
C ASN A 68 7.07 -22.32 3.15
N VAL A 69 8.11 -21.47 3.17
CA VAL A 69 8.00 -20.10 3.68
C VAL A 69 7.69 -19.16 2.52
N ALA A 70 6.60 -18.42 2.64
CA ALA A 70 6.28 -17.26 1.81
C ALA A 70 6.62 -15.97 2.57
N HIS A 71 7.38 -15.08 1.92
CA HIS A 71 7.74 -13.78 2.47
C HIS A 71 6.69 -12.75 2.09
N TRP A 72 5.88 -12.34 3.07
CA TRP A 72 4.81 -11.38 2.89
C TRP A 72 5.24 -9.96 3.26
N VAL A 73 4.76 -8.98 2.48
CA VAL A 73 4.79 -7.57 2.85
C VAL A 73 3.35 -7.11 3.10
N CYS A 74 2.99 -6.93 4.36
CA CYS A 74 1.68 -6.45 4.75
C CYS A 74 1.74 -4.93 5.00
N GLU A 75 1.08 -4.17 4.15
CA GLU A 75 1.08 -2.70 4.17
C GLU A 75 -0.06 -2.15 5.02
N ALA A 76 0.19 -1.07 5.73
CA ALA A 76 -0.84 -0.21 6.28
C ALA A 76 -0.62 1.24 5.79
N TRP A 77 -1.59 2.11 6.02
CA TRP A 77 -1.46 3.54 5.70
C TRP A 77 -0.25 4.22 6.37
N ASN A 78 -0.01 5.47 6.00
CA ASN A 78 1.06 6.30 6.56
C ASN A 78 1.04 6.35 8.11
N PRO A 79 2.18 6.66 8.76
CA PRO A 79 2.30 6.71 10.21
C PRO A 79 1.32 7.64 10.92
N VAL A 80 0.93 8.75 10.31
CA VAL A 80 -0.01 9.71 10.90
C VAL A 80 -1.40 9.08 11.01
N THR A 81 -1.89 8.49 9.92
CA THR A 81 -3.15 7.75 9.91
C THR A 81 -3.13 6.57 10.90
N GLN A 82 -2.02 5.82 10.96
CA GLN A 82 -1.92 4.67 11.86
C GLN A 82 -1.81 5.06 13.34
N THR A 83 -1.16 6.19 13.64
CA THR A 83 -1.17 6.74 15.01
C THR A 83 -2.59 7.03 15.48
N GLY A 84 -3.44 7.58 14.60
CA GLY A 84 -4.87 7.77 14.87
C GLY A 84 -5.63 6.47 15.14
N ARG A 85 -5.14 5.33 14.64
CA ARG A 85 -5.69 3.98 14.87
C ARG A 85 -5.03 3.25 16.05
N GLY A 86 -4.23 3.96 16.86
CA GLY A 86 -3.56 3.41 18.04
C GLY A 86 -2.25 2.67 17.75
N TRP A 87 -1.77 2.67 16.51
CA TRP A 87 -0.46 2.09 16.20
C TRP A 87 0.66 3.03 16.64
N THR A 88 1.82 2.46 16.90
CA THR A 88 3.05 3.18 17.23
C THR A 88 4.23 2.54 16.50
N LYS A 89 5.38 3.20 16.53
CA LYS A 89 6.66 2.63 16.07
C LYS A 89 7.07 1.33 16.80
N ASN A 90 6.37 0.95 17.87
CA ASN A 90 6.65 -0.25 18.66
C ASN A 90 5.50 -1.27 18.66
N THR A 91 4.46 -1.09 17.83
CA THR A 91 3.30 -2.00 17.79
C THR A 91 3.68 -3.42 17.39
N PHE A 92 4.60 -3.55 16.44
CA PHE A 92 5.18 -4.83 16.02
C PHE A 92 6.68 -4.83 16.28
N LYS A 93 7.23 -6.02 16.49
CA LYS A 93 8.66 -6.29 16.63
C LYS A 93 9.01 -7.51 15.81
N ALA A 94 10.25 -7.57 15.32
CA ALA A 94 10.78 -8.79 14.75
C ALA A 94 10.68 -9.93 15.79
N GLY A 95 10.19 -11.09 15.35
CA GLY A 95 9.93 -12.25 16.20
C GLY A 95 8.49 -12.35 16.74
N ASP A 96 7.67 -11.30 16.62
CA ASP A 96 6.26 -11.41 17.01
C ASP A 96 5.53 -12.44 16.13
N GLU A 97 4.72 -13.30 16.74
CA GLU A 97 3.77 -14.13 16.03
C GLU A 97 2.52 -13.31 15.72
N VAL A 98 2.15 -13.24 14.44
CA VAL A 98 1.03 -12.42 14.00
C VAL A 98 0.02 -13.21 13.18
N SER A 99 -1.22 -12.75 13.22
CA SER A 99 -2.28 -13.11 12.27
C SER A 99 -2.92 -11.81 11.79
N LEU A 100 -2.74 -11.51 10.51
CA LEU A 100 -3.14 -10.25 9.89
C LEU A 100 -4.18 -10.51 8.80
N GLU A 101 -5.36 -9.92 8.92
CA GLU A 101 -6.34 -9.91 7.83
C GLU A 101 -6.03 -8.79 6.83
N ILE A 102 -5.76 -9.20 5.59
CA ILE A 102 -5.34 -8.32 4.50
C ILE A 102 -6.27 -8.42 3.28
N ASN A 103 -6.34 -7.36 2.49
CA ASN A 103 -6.74 -7.43 1.09
C ASN A 103 -5.49 -7.75 0.24
N PRO A 104 -5.42 -8.90 -0.45
CA PRO A 104 -4.23 -9.31 -1.18
C PRO A 104 -4.05 -8.54 -2.49
N ALA A 105 -2.83 -8.52 -3.04
CA ALA A 105 -2.55 -7.97 -4.36
C ALA A 105 -3.29 -8.75 -5.47
N LYS A 106 -3.86 -8.02 -6.43
CA LYS A 106 -4.61 -8.61 -7.56
C LYS A 106 -3.76 -9.50 -8.47
N ASN A 107 -2.45 -9.25 -8.52
CA ASN A 107 -1.50 -9.96 -9.37
C ASN A 107 -0.93 -11.25 -8.73
N GLY A 108 -1.38 -11.61 -7.52
CA GLY A 108 -0.94 -12.82 -6.82
C GLY A 108 0.40 -12.70 -6.09
N ALA A 109 1.03 -11.52 -6.07
CA ALA A 109 2.22 -11.30 -5.25
C ALA A 109 1.89 -11.43 -3.75
N SER A 110 2.87 -11.86 -2.94
CA SER A 110 2.79 -11.92 -1.47
C SER A 110 2.85 -10.53 -0.82
N VAL A 111 1.92 -9.66 -1.22
CA VAL A 111 1.74 -8.30 -0.72
C VAL A 111 0.26 -8.08 -0.48
N GLY A 112 -0.10 -7.34 0.56
CA GLY A 112 -1.48 -6.90 0.74
C GLY A 112 -1.65 -5.83 1.79
N GLU A 113 -2.83 -5.22 1.80
CA GLU A 113 -3.16 -4.13 2.72
C GLU A 113 -3.89 -4.64 3.94
N ILE A 114 -3.40 -4.30 5.14
CA ILE A 114 -4.01 -4.63 6.43
C ILE A 114 -5.30 -3.83 6.60
N ARG A 115 -6.43 -4.55 6.61
CA ARG A 115 -7.78 -3.95 6.65
C ARG A 115 -8.70 -4.55 7.70
N GLY A 116 -8.38 -5.73 8.22
CA GLY A 116 -9.21 -6.44 9.17
C GLY A 116 -8.55 -6.66 10.51
N ARG A 117 -8.86 -7.81 11.12
CA ARG A 117 -8.37 -8.22 12.43
C ARG A 117 -6.84 -8.34 12.47
N ILE A 118 -6.26 -7.93 13.59
CA ILE A 118 -4.84 -8.01 13.90
C ILE A 118 -4.68 -8.74 15.23
N VAL A 119 -3.90 -9.82 15.24
CA VAL A 119 -3.51 -10.53 16.46
C VAL A 119 -1.98 -10.52 16.52
N ILE A 120 -1.43 -10.20 17.69
CA ILE A 120 0.01 -10.15 17.99
C ILE A 120 0.25 -10.98 19.25
N ASN A 121 1.08 -12.01 19.15
CA ASN A 121 1.41 -12.95 20.24
C ASN A 121 0.15 -13.46 20.97
N GLY A 122 -0.85 -13.88 20.19
CA GLY A 122 -2.13 -14.37 20.70
C GLY A 122 -3.10 -13.31 21.24
N THR A 123 -2.71 -12.04 21.30
CA THR A 123 -3.56 -10.93 21.78
C THR A 123 -4.08 -10.11 20.62
N GLU A 124 -5.39 -9.87 20.58
CA GLU A 124 -5.99 -9.01 19.57
C GLU A 124 -5.58 -7.55 19.77
N PHE A 125 -4.98 -6.95 18.75
CA PHE A 125 -4.70 -5.53 18.69
C PHE A 125 -5.96 -4.80 18.21
N LYS A 126 -6.60 -4.10 19.13
CA LYS A 126 -7.81 -3.32 18.82
C LYS A 126 -7.44 -1.95 18.27
N GLN A 127 -7.71 -1.75 16.98
CA GLN A 127 -7.58 -0.43 16.37
C GLN A 127 -8.57 0.56 16.99
N THR A 128 -8.11 1.79 17.19
CA THR A 128 -8.98 2.89 17.62
C THR A 128 -9.93 3.26 16.46
N PRO A 129 -11.22 3.57 16.76
CA PRO A 129 -12.20 4.00 15.75
C PRO A 129 -11.76 5.24 14.96
#